data_AF-A0A438WHH1-F1
#
_entry.id   AF-A0A438WHH1-F1
#
_cell.length_a   1.000
_cell.length_b   1.000
_cell.length_c   1.000
_cell.angle_alpha   90.00
_cell.angle_beta   90.00
_cell.angle_gamma   90.00
#
_symmetry.space_group_name_H-M   'P 1'
#
loop_
_entity.id
_entity.type
_entity.pdbx_description
1 polymer ?
#
loop_
_entity_poly.entity_id
_entity_poly.type
_entity_poly.pdbx_seq_one_letter_code
_entity_poly.pdbx_strand_id
1 'polypeptide(L)'
;MKRSSFTSNSVLNFFVVLSFITIGLVFFFLRSQPTSVVSKENIPKIELENFKAFQINDKILDLSIEGKKALQYDDYEIFFDSKISRYDEDTIESVESPKAKRQQDLYFFPNGVTYKRSDDSSFWSETG
;
A
#
# COMPACT_ATOMS: atom_id res chain seq x y z
N MET A 1 41.71 30.89 52.45
CA MET A 1 41.61 30.54 51.01
C MET A 1 41.95 29.07 50.85
N LYS A 2 40.96 28.21 50.63
CA LYS A 2 41.17 26.76 50.39
C LYS A 2 41.73 26.58 48.99
N ARG A 3 42.99 26.18 48.88
CA ARG A 3 43.58 25.73 47.61
C ARG A 3 42.97 24.38 47.27
N SER A 4 42.08 24.38 46.27
CA SER A 4 41.61 23.15 45.64
C SER A 4 42.79 22.50 44.94
N SER A 5 43.36 21.46 45.54
CA SER A 5 44.37 20.64 44.90
C SER A 5 43.68 19.78 43.84
N PHE A 6 43.71 20.23 42.59
CA PHE A 6 43.48 19.35 41.45
C PHE A 6 44.67 18.40 41.35
N THR A 7 44.61 17.28 42.08
CA THR A 7 45.38 16.09 41.72
C THR A 7 44.89 15.68 40.34
N SER A 8 45.70 15.96 39.32
CA SER A 8 45.45 15.56 37.93
C SER A 8 45.45 14.03 37.86
N ASN A 9 44.28 13.43 38.07
CA ASN A 9 44.09 12.01 37.90
C ASN A 9 43.85 11.80 36.40
N SER A 10 44.96 11.63 35.67
CA SER A 10 44.99 11.56 34.19
C SER A 10 43.96 10.56 33.64
N VAL A 11 43.77 9.44 34.34
CA VAL A 11 42.76 8.43 34.01
C VAL A 11 41.34 8.99 34.11
N LEU A 12 41.02 9.71 35.19
CA LEU A 12 39.70 10.32 35.38
C LEU A 12 39.44 11.41 34.33
N ASN A 13 40.44 12.24 34.03
CA ASN A 13 40.33 13.26 32.98
C ASN A 13 40.09 12.65 31.59
N PHE A 14 40.74 11.53 31.28
CA PHE A 14 40.50 10.78 30.04
C PHE A 14 39.04 10.33 29.92
N PHE A 15 38.48 9.72 30.98
CA PHE A 15 37.08 9.28 30.97
C PHE A 15 36.08 10.44 30.90
N VAL A 16 36.38 11.58 31.53
CA VAL A 16 35.53 12.78 31.45
C VAL A 16 35.49 13.31 30.01
N VAL A 17 36.64 13.45 29.36
CA VAL A 17 36.71 13.90 27.96
C VAL A 17 36.01 12.91 27.03
N LEU A 18 36.24 11.61 27.23
CA LEU A 18 35.58 10.56 26.46
C LEU A 18 34.05 10.61 26.63
N SER A 19 33.55 10.91 27.83
CA SER A 19 32.11 11.05 28.09
C SER A 19 31.50 12.23 27.32
N PHE A 20 32.18 13.37 27.22
CA PHE A 20 31.67 14.50 26.43
C PHE A 20 31.65 14.17 24.93
N ILE A 21 32.66 13.45 24.44
CA ILE A 21 32.72 12.99 23.05
C ILE A 21 31.57 12.02 22.75
N THR A 22 31.33 11.03 23.60
CA THR A 22 30.25 10.05 23.39
C THR A 22 28.88 10.69 23.45
N ILE A 23 28.64 11.60 24.41
CA ILE A 23 27.38 12.37 24.46
C ILE A 23 27.22 13.22 23.19
N GLY A 24 28.27 13.90 22.74
CA GLY A 24 28.27 14.67 21.50
C GLY A 24 27.94 13.83 20.27
N LEU A 25 28.53 12.63 20.17
CA LEU A 25 28.24 11.67 19.09
C LEU A 25 26.80 11.17 19.16
N VAL A 26 26.28 10.87 20.35
CA VAL A 26 24.89 10.45 20.54
C VAL A 26 23.93 11.54 20.05
N PHE A 27 24.13 12.81 20.41
CA PHE A 27 23.29 13.91 19.90
C PHE A 27 23.47 14.16 18.40
N PHE A 28 24.68 13.98 17.87
CA PHE A 28 24.97 14.13 16.45
C PHE A 28 24.26 13.04 15.61
N PHE A 29 24.26 11.79 16.06
CA PHE A 29 23.56 10.69 15.39
C PHE A 29 22.05 10.64 15.70
N LEU A 30 21.60 11.14 16.85
CA LEU A 30 20.18 11.32 17.17
C LEU A 30 19.53 12.51 16.45
N ARG A 31 20.34 13.38 15.81
CA ARG A 31 19.84 14.30 14.79
C ARG A 31 19.44 13.46 13.58
N SER A 32 18.32 12.77 13.76
CA SER A 32 17.62 11.96 12.79
C SER A 32 17.58 12.73 11.48
N GLN A 33 17.92 12.02 10.41
CA GLN A 33 17.66 12.49 9.06
C GLN A 33 16.22 13.02 9.05
N PRO A 34 15.95 14.19 8.45
CA PRO A 34 14.58 14.61 8.26
C PRO A 34 13.92 13.48 7.47
N THR A 35 13.13 12.65 8.16
CA THR A 35 12.10 11.89 7.50
C THR A 35 11.23 12.98 6.93
N SER A 36 11.44 13.30 5.65
CA SER A 36 10.42 13.95 4.87
C SER A 36 9.23 13.04 5.04
N VAL A 37 8.34 13.42 5.94
CA VAL A 37 6.94 13.03 5.86
C VAL A 37 6.51 13.73 4.59
N VAL A 38 6.85 13.13 3.45
CA VAL A 38 6.21 13.41 2.19
C VAL A 38 4.78 13.09 2.53
N SER A 39 3.99 14.16 2.76
CA SER A 39 2.54 14.09 2.75
C SER A 39 2.24 13.12 1.63
N LYS A 40 1.66 11.97 1.99
CA LYS A 40 1.35 10.89 1.07
C LYS A 40 0.32 11.46 0.11
N GLU A 41 0.78 12.19 -0.90
CA GLU A 41 -0.06 12.61 -2.00
C GLU A 41 -0.67 11.31 -2.51
N ASN A 42 -1.97 11.34 -2.70
CA ASN A 42 -2.74 10.16 -3.08
C ASN A 42 -2.45 9.86 -4.56
N ILE A 43 -1.22 9.41 -4.81
CA ILE A 43 -0.66 9.09 -6.12
C ILE A 43 -0.74 7.57 -6.26
N PRO A 44 -1.26 7.07 -7.38
CA PRO A 44 -1.26 5.63 -7.64
C PRO A 44 0.18 5.12 -7.69
N LYS A 45 0.46 4.02 -6.99
CA LYS A 45 1.74 3.31 -7.03
C LYS A 45 1.93 2.58 -8.34
N ILE A 46 0.84 2.04 -8.87
CA ILE A 46 0.81 1.31 -10.14
C ILE A 46 -0.35 1.86 -10.97
N GLU A 47 -0.06 2.11 -12.23
CA GLU A 47 -1.02 2.50 -13.25
C GLU A 47 -0.86 1.55 -14.43
N LEU A 48 -1.97 0.90 -14.82
CA LEU A 48 -2.04 0.02 -15.97
C LEU A 48 -3.09 0.55 -16.94
N GLU A 49 -2.79 0.48 -18.23
CA GLU A 49 -3.72 0.79 -19.31
C GLU A 49 -4.00 -0.45 -20.16
N ASN A 50 -5.23 -0.60 -20.64
CA ASN A 50 -5.71 -1.73 -21.44
C ASN A 50 -5.25 -3.08 -20.88
N PHE A 51 -5.55 -3.31 -19.61
CA PHE A 51 -4.99 -4.41 -18.86
C PHE A 51 -5.89 -5.64 -18.92
N LYS A 52 -5.25 -6.80 -18.74
CA LYS A 52 -5.91 -8.07 -18.46
C LYS A 52 -5.12 -8.81 -17.39
N ALA A 53 -5.75 -9.02 -16.26
CA ALA A 53 -5.20 -9.71 -15.10
C ALA A 53 -5.93 -11.05 -14.92
N PHE A 54 -5.19 -12.05 -14.47
CA PHE A 54 -5.70 -13.38 -14.22
C PHE A 54 -5.25 -13.84 -12.83
N GLN A 55 -6.18 -14.37 -12.05
CA GLN A 55 -5.91 -15.07 -10.81
C GLN A 55 -6.14 -16.56 -11.05
N ILE A 56 -5.09 -17.33 -10.90
CA ILE A 56 -5.08 -18.78 -11.12
C ILE A 56 -4.95 -19.44 -9.75
N ASN A 57 -5.82 -20.39 -9.45
CA ASN A 57 -5.66 -21.30 -8.31
C ASN A 57 -5.10 -22.64 -8.82
N ASP A 58 -4.74 -23.57 -7.94
CA ASP A 58 -3.91 -24.76 -8.22
C ASP A 58 -4.28 -25.60 -9.46
N LYS A 59 -5.49 -25.46 -10.02
CA LYS A 59 -5.96 -26.23 -11.17
C LYS A 59 -6.77 -25.45 -12.23
N ILE A 60 -7.34 -24.28 -11.89
CA ILE A 60 -8.32 -23.57 -12.74
C ILE A 60 -8.10 -22.05 -12.64
N LEU A 61 -8.44 -21.33 -13.70
CA LEU A 61 -8.57 -19.87 -13.67
C LEU A 61 -9.73 -19.51 -12.74
N ASP A 62 -9.47 -18.83 -11.62
CA ASP A 62 -10.51 -18.46 -10.64
C ASP A 62 -11.16 -17.13 -11.03
N LEU A 63 -10.33 -16.13 -11.36
CA LEU A 63 -10.76 -14.77 -11.66
C LEU A 63 -10.02 -14.19 -12.88
N SER A 64 -10.73 -13.50 -13.75
CA SER A 64 -10.14 -12.60 -14.74
C SER A 64 -10.67 -11.19 -14.54
N ILE A 65 -9.78 -10.20 -14.66
CA ILE A 65 -10.14 -8.79 -14.59
C ILE A 65 -9.55 -8.11 -15.82
N GLU A 66 -10.39 -7.54 -16.65
CA GLU A 66 -9.97 -6.76 -17.82
C GLU A 66 -10.59 -5.37 -17.78
N GLY A 67 -9.90 -4.37 -18.31
CA GLY A 67 -10.42 -3.01 -18.33
C GLY A 67 -9.50 -2.01 -19.01
N LYS A 68 -9.98 -0.78 -19.18
CA LYS A 68 -9.20 0.27 -19.84
C LYS A 68 -8.10 0.83 -18.96
N LYS A 69 -8.33 0.92 -17.65
CA LYS A 69 -7.36 1.49 -16.71
C LYS A 69 -7.49 0.88 -15.33
N ALA A 70 -6.36 0.59 -14.70
CA ALA A 70 -6.29 0.20 -13.29
C ALA A 70 -5.31 1.10 -12.54
N LEU A 71 -5.71 1.55 -11.36
CA LEU A 71 -4.90 2.35 -10.44
C LEU A 71 -4.81 1.63 -9.11
N GLN A 72 -3.59 1.34 -8.65
CA GLN A 72 -3.36 0.76 -7.33
C GLN A 72 -2.78 1.82 -6.39
N TYR A 73 -3.45 2.05 -5.27
CA TYR A 73 -2.99 2.90 -4.18
C TYR A 73 -2.48 2.02 -3.02
N ASP A 74 -2.14 2.63 -1.89
CA ASP A 74 -1.73 1.88 -0.70
C ASP A 74 -2.81 0.93 -0.17
N ASP A 75 -4.05 1.42 -0.10
CA ASP A 75 -5.12 0.76 0.66
C ASP A 75 -6.29 0.30 -0.23
N TYR A 76 -6.28 0.66 -1.51
CA TYR A 76 -7.35 0.33 -2.45
C TYR A 76 -6.88 0.36 -3.90
N GLU A 77 -7.69 -0.24 -4.76
CA GLU A 77 -7.52 -0.25 -6.22
C GLU A 77 -8.77 0.34 -6.87
N ILE A 78 -8.59 1.00 -8.02
CA ILE A 78 -9.68 1.50 -8.86
C ILE A 78 -9.50 0.92 -10.25
N PHE A 79 -10.55 0.30 -10.77
CA PHE A 79 -10.64 -0.20 -12.13
C PHE A 79 -11.67 0.65 -12.90
N PHE A 80 -11.32 1.04 -14.12
CA PHE A 80 -12.17 1.82 -15.01
C PHE A 80 -12.56 1.02 -16.23
N ASP A 81 -13.84 1.10 -16.61
CA ASP A 81 -14.46 0.32 -17.68
C ASP A 81 -14.05 -1.15 -17.58
N SER A 82 -14.28 -1.74 -16.41
CA SER A 82 -13.76 -3.05 -16.06
C SER A 82 -14.80 -4.13 -16.15
N LYS A 83 -14.37 -5.30 -16.62
CA LYS A 83 -15.09 -6.57 -16.57
C LYS A 83 -14.34 -7.53 -15.68
N ILE A 84 -15.00 -7.97 -14.62
CA ILE A 84 -14.52 -9.00 -13.69
C ILE A 84 -15.28 -10.27 -14.00
N SER A 85 -14.60 -11.36 -14.35
CA SER A 85 -15.23 -12.65 -14.59
C SER A 85 -14.69 -13.69 -13.61
N ARG A 86 -15.59 -14.39 -12.92
CA ARG A 86 -15.29 -15.51 -12.06
C ARG A 86 -15.65 -16.80 -12.77
N TYR A 87 -14.77 -17.79 -12.70
CA TYR A 87 -15.01 -19.10 -13.28
C TYR A 87 -15.11 -20.11 -12.15
N ASP A 88 -16.29 -20.70 -12.01
CA ASP A 88 -16.55 -21.85 -11.18
C ASP A 88 -16.62 -23.11 -12.07
N GLU A 89 -16.61 -24.31 -11.49
CA GLU A 89 -16.57 -25.58 -12.25
C GLU A 89 -17.70 -25.69 -13.29
N ASP A 90 -18.89 -25.20 -12.94
CA ASP A 90 -20.10 -25.31 -13.78
C ASP A 90 -20.70 -23.96 -14.19
N THR A 91 -20.20 -22.83 -13.65
CA THR A 91 -20.80 -21.51 -13.92
C THR A 91 -19.76 -20.42 -14.13
N ILE A 92 -20.06 -19.51 -15.05
CA ILE A 92 -19.27 -18.31 -15.29
C ILE A 92 -20.10 -17.12 -14.85
N GLU A 93 -19.56 -16.35 -13.92
CA GLU A 93 -20.16 -15.11 -13.44
C GLU A 93 -19.34 -13.95 -13.97
N SER A 94 -19.98 -12.90 -14.46
CA SER A 94 -19.28 -11.71 -14.93
C SER A 94 -19.96 -10.45 -14.47
N VAL A 95 -19.13 -9.47 -14.13
CA VAL A 95 -19.51 -8.19 -13.57
C VAL A 95 -18.87 -7.10 -14.40
N GLU A 96 -19.68 -6.28 -15.04
CA GLU A 96 -19.25 -5.15 -15.86
C GLU A 96 -19.60 -3.84 -15.13
N SER A 97 -18.62 -2.97 -14.95
CA SER A 97 -18.82 -1.66 -14.30
C SER A 97 -17.94 -0.58 -14.92
N PRO A 98 -18.46 0.65 -15.11
CA PRO A 98 -17.65 1.80 -15.51
C PRO A 98 -16.55 2.14 -14.49
N LYS A 99 -16.82 1.88 -13.20
CA LYS A 99 -15.87 2.14 -12.12
C LYS A 99 -16.07 1.14 -11.00
N ALA A 100 -15.08 0.28 -10.78
CA ALA A 100 -15.01 -0.61 -9.64
C ALA A 100 -13.92 -0.14 -8.69
N LYS A 101 -14.21 -0.09 -7.39
CA LYS A 101 -13.22 0.14 -6.34
C LYS A 101 -13.05 -1.15 -5.56
N ARG A 102 -11.84 -1.69 -5.49
CA ARG A 102 -11.51 -2.81 -4.61
C ARG A 102 -10.80 -2.31 -3.37
N GLN A 103 -11.26 -2.71 -2.21
CA GLN A 103 -10.60 -2.46 -0.95
C GLN A 103 -10.54 -3.77 -0.19
N GLN A 104 -9.31 -4.29 -0.02
CA GLN A 104 -9.09 -5.66 0.48
C GLN A 104 -9.81 -6.69 -0.40
N ASP A 105 -10.79 -7.42 0.15
CA ASP A 105 -11.55 -8.47 -0.55
C ASP A 105 -12.94 -8.00 -1.00
N LEU A 106 -13.26 -6.71 -0.83
CA LEU A 106 -14.56 -6.14 -1.17
C LEU A 106 -14.48 -5.31 -2.46
N TYR A 107 -15.47 -5.50 -3.32
CA TYR A 107 -15.67 -4.72 -4.54
C TYR A 107 -16.88 -3.80 -4.37
N PHE A 108 -16.67 -2.51 -4.66
CA PHE A 108 -17.70 -1.47 -4.64
C PHE A 108 -17.89 -0.93 -6.05
N PHE A 109 -19.14 -0.71 -6.45
CA PHE A 109 -19.51 -0.27 -7.79
C PHE A 109 -20.31 1.03 -7.72
N PRO A 110 -19.63 2.17 -7.44
CA PRO A 110 -20.30 3.46 -7.26
C PRO A 110 -21.01 3.99 -8.51
N ASN A 111 -20.62 3.51 -9.70
CA ASN A 111 -21.14 3.99 -10.99
C ASN A 111 -21.99 2.93 -11.70
N GLY A 112 -22.65 2.07 -10.91
CA GLY A 112 -23.48 0.99 -11.41
C GLY A 112 -22.71 -0.24 -11.83
N VAL A 113 -23.45 -1.35 -11.86
CA VAL A 113 -22.91 -2.67 -12.10
C VAL A 113 -23.91 -3.53 -12.87
N THR A 114 -23.41 -4.24 -13.87
CA THR A 114 -24.17 -5.25 -14.60
C THR A 114 -23.58 -6.61 -14.28
N TYR A 115 -24.35 -7.46 -13.61
CA TYR A 115 -24.02 -8.85 -13.36
C TYR A 115 -24.69 -9.74 -14.43
N LYS A 116 -23.94 -10.71 -14.94
CA LYS A 116 -24.40 -11.74 -15.86
C LYS A 116 -23.84 -13.09 -15.43
N ARG A 117 -24.66 -14.13 -15.47
CA ARG A 117 -24.27 -15.50 -15.19
C ARG A 117 -24.56 -16.40 -16.40
N SER A 118 -23.87 -17.52 -16.49
CA SER A 118 -23.98 -18.50 -17.58
C SER A 118 -25.35 -19.17 -17.73
N ASP A 119 -26.27 -19.01 -16.78
CA ASP A 119 -27.66 -19.48 -16.83
C ASP A 119 -28.64 -18.46 -17.43
N ASP A 120 -28.12 -17.47 -18.17
CA ASP A 120 -28.83 -16.29 -18.69
C ASP A 120 -29.43 -15.38 -17.60
N SER A 121 -29.14 -15.62 -16.32
CA SER A 121 -29.53 -14.69 -15.27
C SER A 121 -28.67 -13.42 -15.36
N SER A 122 -29.34 -12.28 -15.28
CA SER A 122 -28.68 -10.98 -15.28
C SER A 122 -29.36 -10.05 -14.30
N PHE A 123 -28.56 -9.20 -13.67
CA PHE A 123 -29.03 -8.19 -12.75
C PHE A 123 -28.27 -6.89 -13.00
N TRP A 124 -28.98 -5.78 -12.95
CA TRP A 124 -28.40 -4.45 -13.06
C TRP A 124 -28.74 -3.66 -11.81
N SER A 125 -27.72 -2.99 -11.25
CA SER A 125 -27.90 -2.02 -10.17
C SER A 125 -27.26 -0.70 -10.54
N GLU A 126 -27.94 0.39 -10.21
CA GLU A 126 -27.43 1.75 -10.35
C GLU A 126 -26.31 2.04 -9.34
N THR A 127 -26.37 1.39 -8.17
CA THR A 127 -25.36 1.47 -7.11
C THR A 127 -25.12 0.08 -6.50
N GLY A 128 -23.88 -0.39 -6.53
CA GLY A 128 -23.48 -1.70 -5.99
C GLY A 128 -22.44 -1.60 -4.89
#